data_AF-A0A3P7CAU8-F1
#
_entry.id   AF-A0A3P7CAU8-F1
#
_cell.length_a   1.000
_cell.length_b   1.000
_cell.length_c   1.000
_cell.angle_alpha   90.00
_cell.angle_beta   90.00
_cell.angle_gamma   90.00
#
_symmetry.space_group_name_H-M   'P 1'
#
loop_
_entity.id
_entity.type
_entity.pdbx_description
1 polymer ?
#
loop_
_entity_poly.entity_id
_entity_poly.type
_entity_poly.pdbx_seq_one_letter_code
_entity_poly.pdbx_strand_id
1 'polypeptide(L)' 'MFYFDASDGTCKSFIYGGCRGNKNNFLSKHACVQTCKGFSS' A
#
# COMPACT_ATOMS: atom_id res chain seq x y z
N MET A 1 1.53 -7.24 4.29
CA MET A 1 1.45 -5.76 4.20
C MET A 1 1.14 -5.39 2.76
N PHE A 2 0.64 -4.19 2.51
CA PHE A 2 0.38 -3.66 1.17
C PHE A 2 1.27 -2.44 0.92
N TYR A 3 1.75 -2.31 -0.32
CA TYR A 3 2.42 -1.13 -0.83
C TYR A 3 1.68 -0.62 -2.07
N PHE A 4 1.74 0.69 -2.31
CA PHE A 4 1.21 1.27 -3.55
C PHE A 4 2.27 1.19 -4.64
N ASP A 5 1.91 0.53 -5.72
CA ASP A 5 2.69 0.46 -6.95
C ASP A 5 2.24 1.61 -7.86
N ALA A 6 3.09 2.63 -7.99
CA ALA A 6 2.78 3.80 -8.81
C ALA A 6 2.86 3.52 -10.32
N SER A 7 3.54 2.44 -10.73
CA SER A 7 3.64 2.06 -12.13
C SER A 7 2.31 1.54 -12.68
N ASP A 8 1.55 0.82 -11.85
CA ASP A 8 0.24 0.27 -12.20
C ASP A 8 -0.93 1.00 -11.50
N GLY A 9 -0.63 1.90 -10.55
CA GLY A 9 -1.64 2.62 -9.76
C GLY A 9 -2.44 1.70 -8.83
N THR A 10 -1.84 0.59 -8.39
CA THR A 10 -2.51 -0.46 -7.61
C THR A 10 -1.80 -0.79 -6.31
N CYS A 11 -2.60 -1.17 -5.30
CA CYS A 11 -2.08 -1.65 -4.03
C CYS A 11 -1.84 -3.15 -4.07
N LYS A 12 -0.57 -3.56 -4.01
CA LYS A 12 -0.12 -4.95 -4.09
C LYS A 12 0.26 -5.47 -2.70
N SER A 13 -0.04 -6.73 -2.43
CA SER A 13 0.34 -7.41 -1.18
C SER A 13 1.79 -7.90 -1.25
N PHE A 14 2.49 -7.82 -0.12
CA PHE A 14 3.81 -8.42 0.03
C PHE A 14 3.98 -9.05 1.43
N ILE A 15 4.78 -10.12 1.46
CA ILE A 15 5.19 -10.79 2.70
C ILE A 15 6.31 -9.94 3.31
N TYR A 16 5.99 -9.23 4.39
CA TYR A 16 6.97 -8.45 5.12
C TYR A 16 7.57 -9.32 6.23
N GLY A 17 8.86 -9.64 6.13
CA GLY A 17 9.60 -10.51 7.06
C GLY A 17 10.04 -9.86 8.38
N GLY A 18 9.83 -8.55 8.58
CA GLY A 18 10.01 -7.89 9.88
C GLY A 18 11.43 -7.48 10.25
N CYS A 19 11.79 -6.22 9.94
CA CYS A 19 12.47 -5.22 10.80
C CYS A 19 12.93 -4.07 9.86
N ARG A 20 12.37 -2.85 10.04
CA ARG A 20 12.45 -1.65 9.15
C ARG A 20 11.36 -1.55 8.07
N GLY A 21 10.19 -1.07 8.47
CA GLY A 21 9.11 -0.74 7.56
C GLY A 21 9.22 0.69 7.06
N ASN A 22 9.22 0.92 5.75
CA ASN A 22 9.06 2.26 5.18
C ASN A 22 7.61 2.76 5.34
N LYS A 23 7.37 4.07 5.22
CA LYS A 23 6.03 4.70 5.33
C LYS A 23 4.96 4.15 4.37
N ASN A 24 5.31 3.27 3.43
CA ASN A 24 4.40 2.58 2.49
C ASN A 24 3.97 1.18 2.98
N ASN A 25 3.89 0.97 4.30
CA ASN A 25 3.46 -0.29 4.88
C ASN A 25 2.01 -0.18 5.37
N PHE A 26 1.07 -0.52 4.51
CA PHE A 26 -0.34 -0.55 4.89
C PHE A 26 -0.73 -1.94 5.39
N LEU A 27 -1.49 -1.99 6.50
CA LEU A 27 -1.99 -3.24 7.08
C LEU A 27 -3.11 -3.86 6.21
N SER A 28 -3.79 -3.04 5.40
CA SER A 28 -4.92 -3.46 4.56
C SER A 28 -4.84 -2.81 3.19
N LYS A 29 -5.32 -3.53 2.15
CA LYS A 29 -5.46 -3.00 0.79
C LYS A 29 -6.29 -1.72 0.76
N HIS A 30 -7.36 -1.68 1.57
CA HIS A 30 -8.24 -0.52 1.67
C HIS A 30 -7.50 0.74 2.15
N ALA A 31 -6.69 0.62 3.20
CA ALA A 31 -5.88 1.74 3.70
C ALA A 31 -4.88 2.23 2.64
N CYS A 32 -4.21 1.30 1.94
CA CYS A 32 -3.32 1.66 0.84
C CYS A 32 -4.05 2.43 -0.28
N VAL A 33 -5.23 1.94 -0.71
CA VAL A 33 -6.00 2.59 -1.78
C VAL A 33 -6.51 3.95 -1.35
N GLN A 34 -7.04 4.08 -0.13
CA GLN A 34 -7.51 5.37 0.40
C GLN A 34 -6.38 6.39 0.51
N THR A 35 -5.20 5.99 0.99
CA THR A 35 -4.07 6.91 1.17
C THR A 35 -3.41 7.28 -0.16
N CYS A 36 -3.23 6.34 -1.09
CA CYS A 36 -2.41 6.57 -2.28
C CYS A 36 -3.20 6.79 -3.56
N LYS A 37 -4.41 6.24 -3.68
CA LYS A 37 -5.25 6.43 -4.86
C LYS A 37 -6.17 7.64 -4.75
N GLY A 38 -6.47 8.08 -3.52
CA GLY A 38 -7.46 9.13 -3.25
C GLY A 38 -8.86 8.66 -3.66
N PHE A 39 -9.90 9.09 -2.95
CA PHE A 39 -11.27 8.93 -3.43
C PHE A 39 -11.39 9.65 -4.77
N SER A 40 -11.40 8.91 -5.89
CA SER A 40 -11.89 9.44 -7.16
C SER A 40 -13.41 9.46 -7.05
N SER A 41 -13.95 10.55 -6.54
CA SER A 41 -15.33 10.99 -6.75
C SER A 41 -15.29 12.37 -7.37
#